data_AF-A0A2H0AMW6-F1
#
_entry.id   AF-A0A2H0AMW6-F1
#
_cell.length_a   1.000
_cell.length_b   1.000
_cell.length_c   1.000
_cell.angle_alpha   90.00
_cell.angle_beta   90.00
_cell.angle_gamma   90.00
#
_symmetry.space_group_name_H-M   'P 1'
#
loop_
_entity.id
_entity.type
_entity.pdbx_description
1 polymer ?
#
loop_
_entity_poly.entity_id
_entity_poly.type
_entity_poly.pdbx_seq_one_letter_code
_entity_poly.pdbx_strand_id
1 'polypeptide(L)'
;MSDQVKKEGVKGKVDKDVSRRGFLKAAAVAGAAAGALGFPSVMRVSAQPAVKLKMQTAWEAGTLGYTKFQEFCKEVGEMTEGKLTVEGFPAGAIVGTFEICDSRILNWKCPYPDFFADNGFSARVVLSGDWKDVSRCNLLEEEVTLFQDNREISKGKGEMAMGHPAKAVSWLAGKLYERGRGLMAGQIVMTGTLTPIYPVERPSTFSCRFSTLGEVNVAFV
;
A
#
# COMPACT_ATOMS: atom_id res chain seq x y z
N MET A 1 -43.89 -57.99 58.60
CA MET A 1 -42.82 -58.63 57.80
C MET A 1 -43.16 -58.40 56.35
N SER A 2 -42.46 -57.53 55.62
CA SER A 2 -41.22 -57.88 54.89
C SER A 2 -41.54 -58.98 53.86
N ASP A 3 -41.31 -58.87 52.55
CA ASP A 3 -40.11 -58.32 51.92
C ASP A 3 -40.19 -58.47 50.37
N GLN A 4 -39.50 -57.58 49.64
CA GLN A 4 -38.90 -57.68 48.27
C GLN A 4 -39.85 -57.82 47.05
N VAL A 5 -40.03 -56.82 46.17
CA VAL A 5 -39.12 -56.19 45.19
C VAL A 5 -38.43 -57.15 44.21
N LYS A 6 -38.93 -57.21 42.97
CA LYS A 6 -38.18 -57.62 41.77
C LYS A 6 -38.04 -56.41 40.85
N LYS A 7 -36.79 -55.99 40.60
CA LYS A 7 -36.39 -54.94 39.66
C LYS A 7 -36.43 -55.49 38.23
N GLU A 8 -37.16 -54.84 37.33
CA GLU A 8 -36.88 -54.90 35.90
C GLU A 8 -36.26 -53.58 35.47
N GLY A 9 -35.06 -53.67 34.88
CA GLY A 9 -34.28 -52.51 34.44
C GLY A 9 -34.69 -52.08 33.04
N VAL A 10 -35.03 -50.79 32.89
CA VAL A 10 -35.08 -50.12 31.59
C VAL A 10 -33.96 -49.08 31.55
N LYS A 11 -32.96 -49.34 30.71
CA LYS A 11 -31.88 -48.39 30.39
C LYS A 11 -32.45 -47.25 29.54
N GLY A 12 -32.75 -46.12 30.18
CA GLY A 12 -32.96 -44.84 29.50
C GLY A 12 -31.62 -44.28 29.02
N LYS A 13 -31.49 -44.08 27.70
CA LYS A 13 -30.39 -43.35 27.06
C LYS A 13 -30.48 -41.88 27.48
N VAL A 14 -29.45 -41.36 28.13
CA VAL A 14 -29.34 -39.92 28.43
C VAL A 14 -28.93 -39.21 27.15
N ASP A 15 -29.83 -38.40 26.58
CA ASP A 15 -29.48 -37.46 25.51
C ASP A 15 -28.51 -36.41 26.06
N LYS A 16 -27.37 -36.24 25.40
CA LYS A 16 -26.38 -35.21 25.73
C LYS A 16 -26.99 -33.86 25.39
N ASP A 17 -27.36 -33.12 26.43
CA ASP A 17 -27.81 -31.74 26.39
C ASP A 17 -26.77 -30.89 25.63
N VAL A 18 -27.13 -30.48 24.41
CA VAL A 18 -26.30 -29.58 23.60
C VAL A 18 -26.36 -28.21 24.26
N SER A 19 -25.34 -27.93 25.07
CA SER A 19 -25.21 -26.66 25.78
C SER A 19 -25.34 -25.48 24.80
N ARG A 20 -26.30 -24.59 25.09
CA ARG A 20 -26.51 -23.28 24.41
C ARG A 20 -25.21 -22.46 24.25
N ARG A 21 -24.23 -22.70 25.12
CA ARG A 21 -22.91 -22.06 25.09
C ARG A 21 -22.03 -22.56 23.92
N GLY A 22 -22.24 -23.80 23.48
CA GLY A 22 -21.64 -24.34 22.25
C GLY A 22 -22.27 -23.75 20.99
N PHE A 23 -23.59 -23.50 21.01
CA PHE A 23 -24.32 -22.90 19.90
C PHE A 23 -23.89 -21.45 19.63
N LEU A 24 -23.63 -20.67 20.70
CA LEU A 24 -23.10 -19.31 20.58
C LEU A 24 -21.64 -19.26 20.09
N LYS A 25 -20.81 -20.26 20.42
CA LYS A 25 -19.45 -20.38 19.85
C LYS A 25 -19.47 -20.79 18.38
N ALA A 26 -20.37 -21.68 17.97
CA ALA A 26 -20.56 -22.04 16.57
C ALA A 26 -21.08 -20.86 15.73
N ALA A 27 -22.00 -20.06 16.29
CA ALA A 27 -22.50 -18.84 15.64
C ALA A 27 -21.42 -17.75 15.48
N ALA A 28 -20.49 -17.63 16.42
CA ALA A 28 -19.39 -16.67 16.34
C ALA A 28 -18.34 -17.02 15.27
N VAL A 29 -18.14 -18.31 14.97
CA VAL A 29 -17.23 -18.78 13.89
C VAL A 29 -17.92 -18.72 12.52
N ALA A 30 -19.26 -18.77 12.47
CA ALA A 30 -20.06 -18.65 11.25
C ALA A 30 -20.41 -17.20 10.85
N GLY A 31 -20.03 -16.20 11.65
CA GLY A 31 -20.48 -14.81 11.50
C GLY A 31 -20.04 -14.13 10.20
N ALA A 32 -18.86 -14.47 9.66
CA ALA A 32 -18.38 -13.89 8.41
C ALA A 32 -19.18 -14.41 7.19
N ALA A 33 -19.51 -15.70 7.16
CA ALA A 33 -20.31 -16.29 6.07
C ALA A 33 -21.81 -15.97 6.19
N ALA A 34 -22.35 -15.81 7.41
CA ALA A 34 -23.77 -15.54 7.61
C ALA A 34 -24.18 -14.09 7.29
N GLY A 35 -23.29 -13.11 7.48
CA GLY A 35 -23.58 -11.70 7.20
C GLY A 35 -23.85 -11.42 5.71
N ALA A 36 -23.19 -12.14 4.81
CA ALA A 36 -23.33 -11.96 3.37
C ALA A 36 -24.58 -12.65 2.77
N LEU A 37 -25.13 -13.67 3.42
CA LEU A 37 -26.35 -14.36 2.96
C LEU A 37 -27.58 -13.43 2.87
N GLY A 38 -27.60 -12.34 3.64
CA GLY A 38 -28.67 -11.33 3.60
C GLY A 38 -28.50 -10.25 2.53
N PHE A 39 -27.35 -10.20 1.84
CA PHE A 39 -27.01 -9.15 0.87
C PHE A 39 -26.53 -9.76 -0.45
N PRO A 40 -27.46 -10.15 -1.35
CA PRO A 40 -27.13 -10.83 -2.61
C PRO A 40 -26.08 -10.13 -3.47
N SER A 41 -26.00 -8.80 -3.40
CA SER A 41 -24.98 -8.02 -4.11
C SER A 41 -23.57 -8.20 -3.57
N VAL A 42 -23.39 -8.38 -2.25
CA VAL A 42 -22.09 -8.62 -1.62
C VAL A 42 -21.57 -10.01 -2.03
N MET A 43 -22.44 -11.01 -2.06
CA MET A 43 -22.13 -12.37 -2.56
C MET A 43 -21.76 -12.38 -4.05
N ARG A 44 -22.27 -11.43 -4.84
CA ARG A 44 -21.84 -11.31 -6.25
C ARG A 44 -20.43 -10.78 -6.36
N VAL A 45 -20.01 -9.87 -5.48
CA VAL A 45 -18.63 -9.37 -5.45
C VAL A 45 -17.67 -10.48 -5.02
N SER A 46 -18.05 -11.34 -4.06
CA SER A 46 -17.20 -12.47 -3.65
C SER A 46 -16.97 -13.50 -4.78
N ALA A 47 -17.87 -13.56 -5.77
CA ALA A 47 -17.74 -14.41 -6.96
C ALA A 47 -16.96 -13.76 -8.13
N GLN A 48 -16.53 -12.49 -8.01
CA GLN A 48 -15.82 -11.75 -9.05
C GLN A 48 -14.29 -11.84 -8.92
N PRO A 49 -13.54 -11.50 -9.98
CA PRO A 49 -12.10 -11.24 -9.87
C PRO A 49 -11.81 -10.17 -8.83
N ALA A 50 -10.70 -10.32 -8.10
CA ALA A 50 -10.35 -9.36 -7.05
C ALA A 50 -10.05 -7.98 -7.64
N VAL A 51 -10.68 -6.95 -7.07
CA VAL A 51 -10.47 -5.54 -7.39
C VAL A 51 -9.80 -4.86 -6.21
N LYS A 52 -8.68 -4.19 -6.48
CA LYS A 52 -7.99 -3.34 -5.51
C LYS A 52 -8.15 -1.87 -5.91
N LEU A 53 -8.86 -1.11 -5.10
CA LEU A 53 -9.00 0.33 -5.24
C LEU A 53 -7.96 1.04 -4.38
N LYS A 54 -7.29 2.03 -4.97
CA LYS A 54 -6.39 2.95 -4.29
C LYS A 54 -7.07 4.31 -4.23
N MET A 55 -7.23 4.88 -3.04
CA MET A 55 -8.02 6.09 -2.83
C MET A 55 -7.26 7.10 -1.97
N GLN A 56 -7.08 8.30 -2.51
CA GLN A 56 -6.58 9.43 -1.76
C GLN A 56 -7.72 10.04 -0.94
N THR A 57 -7.52 10.19 0.37
CA THR A 57 -8.50 10.82 1.25
C THR A 57 -8.21 12.32 1.41
N ALA A 58 -9.22 13.07 1.87
CA ALA A 58 -9.07 14.46 2.30
C ALA A 58 -8.64 14.59 3.78
N TRP A 59 -8.52 13.46 4.50
CA TRP A 59 -8.18 13.44 5.92
C TRP A 59 -6.68 13.16 6.10
N GLU A 60 -6.03 13.93 6.95
CA GLU A 60 -4.63 13.72 7.35
C GLU A 60 -4.48 12.45 8.19
N ALA A 61 -3.27 11.88 8.25
CA ALA A 61 -3.05 10.67 9.03
C ALA A 61 -3.18 10.95 10.53
N GLY A 62 -3.73 9.99 11.27
CA GLY A 62 -3.94 10.11 12.71
C GLY A 62 -5.16 10.96 13.11
N THR A 63 -5.88 11.53 12.15
CA THR A 63 -7.19 12.14 12.42
C THR A 63 -8.26 11.06 12.60
N LEU A 64 -9.29 11.37 13.40
CA LEU A 64 -10.42 10.45 13.62
C LEU A 64 -11.10 10.08 12.30
N GLY A 65 -11.24 11.03 11.37
CA GLY A 65 -11.83 10.79 10.05
C GLY A 65 -11.04 9.76 9.25
N TYR A 66 -9.71 9.88 9.20
CA TYR A 66 -8.87 8.90 8.52
C TYR A 66 -8.92 7.52 9.18
N THR A 67 -8.86 7.45 10.52
CA THR A 67 -8.98 6.18 11.25
C THR A 67 -10.32 5.49 10.96
N LYS A 68 -11.44 6.22 10.97
CA LYS A 68 -12.75 5.68 10.62
C LYS A 68 -12.85 5.22 9.18
N PHE A 69 -12.20 5.93 8.25
CA PHE A 69 -12.13 5.47 6.87
C PHE A 69 -11.35 4.17 6.73
N GLN A 70 -10.23 4.01 7.44
CA GLN A 70 -9.46 2.76 7.44
C GLN A 70 -10.26 1.59 8.01
N GLU A 71 -11.00 1.81 9.10
CA GLU A 71 -11.93 0.82 9.66
C GLU A 71 -12.98 0.39 8.62
N PHE A 72 -13.61 1.36 7.94
CA PHE A 72 -14.56 1.08 6.86
C PHE A 72 -13.94 0.28 5.70
N CYS A 73 -12.74 0.65 5.25
CA CYS A 73 -12.03 -0.09 4.19
C CYS A 73 -11.76 -1.55 4.59
N LYS A 74 -11.40 -1.78 5.86
CA LYS A 74 -11.19 -3.12 6.41
C LYS A 74 -12.49 -3.93 6.40
N GLU A 75 -13.57 -3.33 6.88
CA GLU A 75 -14.90 -3.95 6.89
C GLU A 75 -15.36 -4.35 5.48
N VAL A 76 -15.15 -3.49 4.48
CA VAL A 76 -15.45 -3.81 3.06
C VAL A 76 -14.63 -5.02 2.58
N GLY A 77 -13.34 -5.06 2.91
CA GLY A 77 -12.48 -6.19 2.58
C GLY A 77 -12.94 -7.50 3.21
N GLU A 78 -13.31 -7.47 4.50
CA GLU A 78 -13.81 -8.63 5.23
C GLU A 78 -15.14 -9.14 4.66
N MET A 79 -16.10 -8.24 4.42
CA MET A 79 -17.42 -8.59 3.87
C MET A 79 -17.35 -9.16 2.46
N THR A 80 -16.32 -8.82 1.68
CA THR A 80 -16.15 -9.28 0.31
C THR A 80 -15.13 -10.42 0.18
N GLU A 81 -14.69 -11.00 1.30
CA GLU A 81 -13.67 -12.06 1.34
C GLU A 81 -12.38 -11.65 0.57
N GLY A 82 -12.02 -10.38 0.67
CA GLY A 82 -10.85 -9.79 0.00
C GLY A 82 -11.02 -9.58 -1.50
N LYS A 83 -12.21 -9.84 -2.08
CA LYS A 83 -12.47 -9.58 -3.50
C LYS A 83 -12.59 -8.10 -3.83
N LEU A 84 -12.99 -7.26 -2.88
CA LEU A 84 -12.89 -5.82 -3.00
C LEU A 84 -12.04 -5.29 -1.84
N THR A 85 -10.86 -4.79 -2.18
CA THR A 85 -10.00 -4.13 -1.20
C THR A 85 -9.90 -2.65 -1.53
N VAL A 86 -9.99 -1.81 -0.50
CA VAL A 86 -9.78 -0.37 -0.62
C VAL A 86 -8.56 -0.01 0.22
N GLU A 87 -7.55 0.54 -0.43
CA GLU A 87 -6.35 1.07 0.21
C GLU A 87 -6.46 2.59 0.23
N GLY A 88 -6.68 3.14 1.43
CA GLY A 88 -6.75 4.57 1.68
C GLY A 88 -5.37 5.19 1.90
N PHE A 89 -5.11 6.34 1.27
CA PHE A 89 -3.93 7.17 1.51
C PHE A 89 -4.35 8.46 2.24
N PRO A 90 -3.62 8.88 3.28
CA PRO A 90 -3.93 10.12 4.00
C PRO A 90 -3.61 11.33 3.12
N ALA A 91 -4.28 12.46 3.33
CA ALA A 91 -3.91 13.72 2.70
C ALA A 91 -2.41 14.01 2.91
N GLY A 92 -1.70 14.38 1.84
CA GLY A 92 -0.26 14.60 1.91
C GLY A 92 0.58 13.32 1.99
N ALA A 93 0.07 12.18 1.51
CA ALA A 93 0.84 10.94 1.49
C ALA A 93 2.12 11.05 0.63
N ILE A 94 3.24 10.61 1.21
CA ILE A 94 4.56 10.51 0.58
C ILE A 94 5.11 9.10 0.74
N VAL A 95 6.04 8.69 -0.12
CA VAL A 95 6.60 7.34 -0.11
C VAL A 95 8.03 7.34 -0.63
N GLY A 96 8.87 6.45 -0.10
CA GLY A 96 10.21 6.20 -0.63
C GLY A 96 10.12 5.51 -2.00
N THR A 97 10.95 5.93 -2.94
CA THR A 97 10.90 5.47 -4.33
C THR A 97 12.26 5.09 -4.88
N PHE A 98 12.29 4.15 -5.81
CA PHE A 98 13.44 3.84 -6.66
C PHE A 98 13.04 4.07 -8.12
N GLU A 99 13.71 5.00 -8.80
CA GLU A 99 13.47 5.27 -10.21
C GLU A 99 14.51 4.52 -11.07
N ILE A 100 14.02 3.85 -12.10
CA ILE A 100 14.84 3.18 -13.11
C ILE A 100 14.75 4.03 -14.37
N CYS A 101 15.88 4.62 -14.71
CA CYS A 101 16.05 5.38 -15.93
C CYS A 101 16.58 4.48 -17.05
N ASP A 102 16.15 4.75 -18.28
CA ASP A 102 16.67 4.12 -19.48
C ASP A 102 16.65 5.13 -20.62
N SER A 103 17.73 5.18 -21.40
CA SER A 103 17.88 6.10 -22.52
C SER A 103 17.65 5.36 -23.83
N ARG A 104 16.73 5.86 -24.68
CA ARG A 104 16.60 5.40 -26.08
C ARG A 104 17.61 6.07 -27.00
N ILE A 105 18.37 7.03 -26.49
CA ILE A 105 19.43 7.73 -27.22
C ILE A 105 20.73 6.94 -27.09
N LEU A 106 21.36 6.70 -28.24
CA LEU A 106 22.54 5.86 -28.34
C LEU A 106 23.69 6.38 -27.44
N ASN A 107 24.27 5.47 -26.66
CA ASN A 107 25.42 5.74 -25.79
C ASN A 107 25.21 6.87 -24.77
N TRP A 108 23.96 7.19 -24.39
CA TRP A 108 23.62 8.28 -23.47
C TRP A 108 24.15 9.66 -23.89
N LYS A 109 24.52 9.83 -25.17
CA LYS A 109 24.94 11.11 -25.75
C LYS A 109 23.70 11.96 -25.99
N CYS A 110 23.19 12.56 -24.92
CA CYS A 110 21.88 13.18 -24.89
C CYS A 110 21.99 14.70 -24.73
N PRO A 111 21.92 15.46 -25.83
CA PRO A 111 21.60 16.89 -25.78
C PRO A 111 20.28 17.12 -25.02
N TYR A 112 20.18 18.27 -24.36
CA TYR A 112 19.04 18.57 -23.50
C TYR A 112 17.65 18.49 -24.20
N PRO A 113 17.48 18.88 -25.49
CA PRO A 113 16.21 18.66 -26.20
C PRO A 113 15.84 17.18 -26.34
N ASP A 114 16.83 16.32 -26.57
CA ASP A 114 16.60 14.89 -26.78
C ASP A 114 16.19 14.20 -25.47
N PHE A 115 16.69 14.68 -24.33
CA PHE A 115 16.25 14.23 -23.00
C PHE A 115 14.73 14.40 -22.82
N PHE A 116 14.19 15.56 -23.22
CA PHE A 116 12.76 15.80 -23.16
C PHE A 116 11.98 14.94 -24.15
N ALA A 117 12.51 14.78 -25.38
CA ALA A 117 11.91 13.91 -26.38
C ALA A 117 11.88 12.45 -25.92
N ASP A 118 12.88 12.02 -25.15
CA ASP A 118 12.98 10.69 -24.56
C ASP A 118 12.26 10.54 -23.21
N ASN A 119 11.25 11.38 -22.98
CA ASN A 119 10.41 11.36 -21.77
C ASN A 119 11.24 11.39 -20.47
N GLY A 120 12.31 12.19 -20.43
CA GLY A 120 13.15 12.38 -19.26
C GLY A 120 13.88 11.12 -18.79
N PHE A 121 14.17 10.19 -19.71
CA PHE A 121 14.71 8.85 -19.42
C PHE A 121 13.81 7.96 -18.57
N SER A 122 12.55 8.33 -18.31
CA SER A 122 11.67 7.51 -17.47
C SER A 122 11.46 6.13 -18.07
N ALA A 123 11.67 5.08 -17.27
CA ALA A 123 11.38 3.70 -17.65
C ALA A 123 10.47 3.00 -16.63
N ARG A 124 10.88 2.94 -15.36
CA ARG A 124 10.09 2.31 -14.29
C ARG A 124 10.26 3.06 -12.97
N VAL A 125 9.28 2.90 -12.09
CA VAL A 125 9.36 3.33 -10.70
C VAL A 125 8.96 2.17 -9.80
N VAL A 126 9.66 2.01 -8.69
CA VAL A 126 9.32 1.10 -7.60
C VAL A 126 8.98 1.94 -6.39
N LEU A 127 7.81 1.70 -5.80
CA LEU A 127 7.35 2.36 -4.58
C LEU A 127 7.51 1.36 -3.42
N SER A 128 8.03 1.79 -2.26
CA SER A 128 8.14 0.89 -1.09
C SER A 128 6.78 0.36 -0.64
N GLY A 129 5.72 1.14 -0.85
CA GLY A 129 4.38 0.87 -0.33
C GLY A 129 4.18 1.32 1.12
N ASP A 130 5.24 1.76 1.81
CA ASP A 130 5.18 2.34 3.16
C ASP A 130 4.87 3.84 3.07
N TRP A 131 3.61 4.17 2.76
CA TRP A 131 3.15 5.54 2.60
C TRP A 131 3.05 6.25 3.96
N LYS A 132 3.60 7.46 4.04
CA LYS A 132 3.67 8.26 5.26
C LYS A 132 2.97 9.60 5.06
N ASP A 133 2.51 10.15 6.16
CA ASP A 133 2.04 11.53 6.19
C ASP A 133 3.23 12.48 6.15
N VAL A 134 3.19 13.43 5.21
CA VAL A 134 4.21 14.46 5.07
C VAL A 134 4.45 15.25 6.35
N SER A 135 3.44 15.43 7.22
CA SER A 135 3.58 16.16 8.49
C SER A 135 4.60 15.51 9.45
N ARG A 136 4.90 14.22 9.25
CA ARG A 136 5.81 13.43 10.07
C ARG A 136 7.24 13.37 9.53
N CYS A 137 7.49 13.98 8.38
CA CYS A 137 8.77 13.91 7.70
C CYS A 137 9.29 15.32 7.42
N ASN A 138 10.55 15.57 7.75
CA ASN A 138 11.23 16.77 7.27
C ASN A 138 11.74 16.49 5.84
N LEU A 139 10.98 16.89 4.83
CA LEU A 139 11.31 16.63 3.43
C LEU A 139 12.66 17.20 2.99
N LEU A 140 13.08 18.33 3.55
CA LEU A 140 14.37 18.95 3.23
C LEU A 140 15.52 18.12 3.80
N GLU A 141 15.31 17.60 5.02
CA GLU A 141 16.31 16.86 5.78
C GLU A 141 16.28 15.35 5.57
N GLU A 142 15.34 14.84 4.77
CA GLU A 142 15.23 13.41 4.49
C GLU A 142 16.49 12.91 3.78
N GLU A 143 17.22 12.02 4.45
CA GLU A 143 18.43 11.41 3.93
C GLU A 143 18.10 10.13 3.17
N VAL A 144 18.87 9.83 2.14
CA VAL A 144 18.83 8.55 1.43
C VAL A 144 20.23 8.01 1.24
N THR A 145 20.39 6.71 1.46
CA THR A 145 21.61 5.97 1.13
C THR A 145 21.29 4.90 0.11
N LEU A 146 22.03 4.90 -1.00
CA LEU A 146 21.92 3.92 -2.07
C LEU A 146 22.99 2.83 -1.89
N PHE A 147 22.55 1.58 -1.93
CA PHE A 147 23.38 0.40 -1.86
C PHE A 147 23.28 -0.41 -3.15
N GLN A 148 24.40 -0.97 -3.58
CA GLN A 148 24.46 -2.03 -4.59
C GLN A 148 25.14 -3.24 -3.94
N ASP A 149 24.47 -4.39 -3.96
CA ASP A 149 24.96 -5.65 -3.38
C ASP A 149 25.48 -5.48 -1.94
N ASN A 150 24.68 -4.79 -1.12
CA ASN A 150 24.95 -4.41 0.28
C ASN A 150 26.13 -3.44 0.50
N ARG A 151 26.77 -2.94 -0.55
CA ARG A 151 27.78 -1.89 -0.47
C ARG A 151 27.15 -0.52 -0.69
N GLU A 152 27.39 0.41 0.21
CA GLU A 152 27.03 1.82 0.01
C GLU A 152 27.77 2.38 -1.21
N ILE A 153 27.02 2.92 -2.17
CA ILE A 153 27.56 3.54 -3.40
C ILE A 153 27.23 5.03 -3.50
N SER A 154 26.24 5.50 -2.75
CA SER A 154 25.85 6.91 -2.77
C SER A 154 25.06 7.33 -1.54
N LYS A 155 25.08 8.63 -1.27
CA LYS A 155 24.23 9.30 -0.29
C LYS A 155 23.66 10.57 -0.87
N GLY A 156 22.47 10.91 -0.41
CA GLY A 156 21.70 12.05 -0.87
C GLY A 156 20.79 12.58 0.21
N LYS A 157 20.19 13.73 -0.07
CA LYS A 157 19.30 14.42 0.86
C LYS A 157 18.21 15.16 0.09
N GLY A 158 17.07 15.37 0.71
CA GLY A 158 15.91 16.03 0.09
C GLY A 158 16.21 17.38 -0.56
N GLU A 159 17.15 18.16 -0.03
CA GLU A 159 17.60 19.42 -0.62
C GLU A 159 18.11 19.31 -2.07
N MET A 160 18.58 18.13 -2.49
CA MET A 160 19.04 17.89 -3.86
C MET A 160 17.90 18.03 -4.89
N ALA A 161 16.65 17.83 -4.45
CA ALA A 161 15.48 18.08 -5.27
C ALA A 161 15.15 19.58 -5.31
N MET A 162 15.81 20.33 -6.20
CA MET A 162 15.56 21.76 -6.43
C MET A 162 15.64 22.64 -5.16
N GLY A 163 16.45 22.25 -4.17
CA GLY A 163 16.57 22.94 -2.89
C GLY A 163 15.39 22.73 -1.94
N HIS A 164 14.37 21.94 -2.30
CA HIS A 164 13.30 21.39 -1.44
C HIS A 164 12.34 20.55 -2.30
N PRO A 165 11.98 19.29 -1.95
CA PRO A 165 11.12 18.45 -2.80
C PRO A 165 9.77 19.06 -3.20
N ALA A 166 9.12 19.78 -2.28
CA ALA A 166 7.87 20.51 -2.57
C ALA A 166 7.99 21.60 -3.67
N LYS A 167 9.19 22.18 -3.88
CA LYS A 167 9.43 23.13 -4.98
C LYS A 167 9.27 22.46 -6.34
N ALA A 168 9.67 21.20 -6.48
CA ALA A 168 9.50 20.44 -7.72
C ALA A 168 8.01 20.27 -8.07
N VAL A 169 7.18 19.96 -7.07
CA VAL A 169 5.72 19.84 -7.25
C VAL A 169 5.09 21.18 -7.65
N SER A 170 5.47 22.26 -6.95
CA SER A 170 4.99 23.62 -7.28
C SER A 170 5.41 24.06 -8.68
N TRP A 171 6.66 23.77 -9.08
CA TRP A 171 7.18 24.09 -10.40
C TRP A 171 6.43 23.33 -11.49
N LEU A 172 6.20 22.02 -11.30
CA LEU A 172 5.46 21.19 -12.24
C LEU A 172 4.03 21.70 -12.42
N ALA A 173 3.34 22.03 -11.32
CA ALA A 173 2.00 22.59 -11.36
C ALA A 173 1.95 23.88 -12.19
N GLY A 174 2.90 24.80 -11.99
CA GLY A 174 3.02 26.02 -12.79
C GLY A 174 3.26 25.75 -14.27
N LYS A 175 4.15 24.79 -14.61
CA LYS A 175 4.43 24.42 -16.00
C LYS A 175 3.29 23.72 -16.71
N LEU A 176 2.48 22.95 -16.00
CA LEU A 176 1.26 22.38 -16.55
C LEU A 176 0.22 23.47 -16.80
N TYR A 177 0.07 24.42 -15.87
CA TYR A 177 -0.88 25.52 -16.01
C TYR A 177 -0.60 26.40 -17.23
N GLU A 178 0.68 26.74 -17.48
CA GLU A 178 1.13 27.45 -18.69
C GLU A 178 0.67 26.77 -20.00
N ARG A 179 0.35 25.48 -19.96
CA ARG A 179 -0.06 24.66 -21.11
C ARG A 179 -1.55 24.28 -21.07
N GLY A 180 -2.35 24.95 -20.22
CA GLY A 180 -3.77 24.66 -20.06
C GLY A 180 -4.04 23.28 -19.43
N ARG A 181 -3.09 22.73 -18.67
CA ARG A 181 -3.18 21.45 -17.98
C ARG A 181 -3.05 21.65 -16.47
N GLY A 182 -3.34 20.60 -15.70
CA GLY A 182 -3.15 20.59 -14.25
C GLY A 182 -2.80 19.20 -13.74
N LEU A 183 -2.37 19.14 -12.48
CA LEU A 183 -2.25 17.87 -11.75
C LEU A 183 -3.65 17.34 -11.43
N MET A 184 -3.84 16.05 -11.62
CA MET A 184 -5.11 15.37 -11.37
C MET A 184 -5.03 14.60 -10.05
N ALA A 185 -6.17 14.51 -9.35
CA ALA A 185 -6.28 13.70 -8.15
C ALA A 185 -5.86 12.24 -8.44
N GLY A 186 -5.06 11.65 -7.54
CA GLY A 186 -4.55 10.30 -7.66
C GLY A 186 -3.28 10.15 -8.50
N GLN A 187 -2.76 11.22 -9.10
CA GLN A 187 -1.44 11.19 -9.73
C GLN A 187 -0.31 11.10 -8.70
N ILE A 188 0.74 10.35 -9.04
CA ILE A 188 1.98 10.29 -8.28
C ILE A 188 2.97 11.25 -8.95
N VAL A 189 3.62 12.09 -8.15
CA VAL A 189 4.63 13.04 -8.61
C VAL A 189 5.99 12.63 -8.08
N MET A 190 6.92 12.31 -8.97
CA MET A 190 8.34 12.12 -8.66
C MET A 190 8.99 13.49 -8.52
N THR A 191 9.59 13.77 -7.36
CA THR A 191 10.11 15.11 -7.01
C THR A 191 11.53 15.37 -7.48
N GLY A 192 12.18 14.37 -8.07
CA GLY A 192 13.55 14.44 -8.58
C GLY A 192 14.49 13.48 -7.87
N THR A 193 15.66 13.27 -8.47
CA THR A 193 16.65 12.32 -7.97
C THR A 193 17.43 12.91 -6.79
N LEU A 194 17.59 12.13 -5.72
CA LEU A 194 18.34 12.54 -4.52
C LEU A 194 19.80 12.09 -4.54
N THR A 195 20.14 11.10 -5.38
CA THR A 195 21.49 10.60 -5.63
C THR A 195 21.82 10.72 -7.13
N PRO A 196 23.10 10.60 -7.55
CA PRO A 196 23.41 10.40 -8.95
C PRO A 196 22.74 9.15 -9.53
N ILE A 197 22.60 9.11 -10.86
CA ILE A 197 22.15 7.92 -11.59
C ILE A 197 23.36 6.99 -11.77
N TYR A 198 23.20 5.73 -11.40
CA TYR A 198 24.23 4.70 -11.54
C TYR A 198 23.81 3.67 -12.59
N PRO A 199 24.77 3.17 -13.40
CA PRO A 199 24.48 2.09 -14.33
C PRO A 199 24.12 0.81 -13.57
N VAL A 200 23.16 0.06 -14.11
CA VAL A 200 22.76 -1.24 -13.57
C VAL A 200 23.54 -2.34 -14.31
N GLU A 201 24.42 -3.02 -13.59
CA GLU A 201 25.06 -4.27 -14.04
C GLU A 201 24.20 -5.45 -13.61
N ARG A 202 24.04 -6.49 -14.45
CA ARG A 202 23.24 -7.69 -14.10
C ARG A 202 24.13 -8.91 -13.94
N PRO A 203 23.85 -9.80 -12.95
CA PRO A 203 22.84 -9.63 -11.90
C PRO A 203 23.31 -8.65 -10.82
N SER A 204 22.37 -7.90 -10.22
CA SER A 204 22.66 -7.04 -9.05
C SER A 204 21.41 -6.75 -8.24
N THR A 205 21.61 -6.41 -6.98
CA THR A 205 20.55 -5.90 -6.10
C THR A 205 20.86 -4.47 -5.70
N PHE A 206 19.88 -3.59 -5.85
CA PHE A 206 19.94 -2.23 -5.34
C PHE A 206 18.97 -2.04 -4.17
N SER A 207 19.40 -1.28 -3.18
CA SER A 207 18.56 -0.84 -2.07
C SER A 207 18.71 0.66 -1.85
N CYS A 208 17.58 1.37 -1.74
CA CYS A 208 17.53 2.75 -1.26
C CYS A 208 16.96 2.76 0.16
N ARG A 209 17.76 3.23 1.14
CA ARG A 209 17.33 3.41 2.53
C ARG A 209 17.13 4.89 2.82
N PHE A 210 15.90 5.24 3.12
CA PHE A 210 15.48 6.58 3.52
C PHE A 210 15.45 6.71 5.04
N SER A 211 15.82 7.87 5.59
CA SER A 211 15.85 8.10 7.04
C SER A 211 14.49 7.93 7.70
N THR A 212 13.42 8.37 7.04
CA THR A 212 12.04 8.27 7.55
C THR A 212 11.12 7.53 6.59
N LEU A 213 11.42 7.43 5.30
CA LEU A 213 10.53 6.81 4.28
C LEU A 213 10.74 5.30 4.05
N GLY A 214 11.55 4.65 4.88
CA GLY A 214 11.76 3.20 4.82
C GLY A 214 12.76 2.77 3.75
N GLU A 215 12.65 1.52 3.28
CA GLU A 215 13.60 0.93 2.33
C GLU A 215 12.88 0.48 1.06
N VAL A 216 13.52 0.69 -0.10
CA VAL A 216 13.07 0.18 -1.40
C VAL A 216 14.14 -0.74 -1.94
N ASN A 217 13.79 -2.01 -2.19
CA ASN A 217 14.71 -3.01 -2.73
C ASN A 217 14.31 -3.39 -4.16
N VAL A 218 15.30 -3.51 -5.05
CA VAL A 218 15.11 -3.91 -6.44
C VAL A 218 16.19 -4.91 -6.82
N ALA A 219 15.78 -6.07 -7.33
CA ALA A 219 16.69 -7.05 -7.89
C ALA A 219 16.61 -7.01 -9.42
N PHE A 220 17.77 -6.96 -10.08
CA PHE A 220 17.91 -7.07 -11.52
C PHE A 220 18.45 -8.45 -11.86
N VAL A 221 17.62 -9.23 -12.55
CA VAL A 221 17.90 -10.60 -12.99
C VAL A 221 18.34 -10.68 -14.44
#